data_AF-A0A3S1H1F2-F1
#
_entry.id   AF-A0A3S1H1F2-F1
#
_cell.length_a   1.000
_cell.length_b   1.000
_cell.length_c   1.000
_cell.angle_alpha   90.00
_cell.angle_beta   90.00
_cell.angle_gamma   90.00
#
_symmetry.space_group_name_H-M   'P 1'
#
loop_
_entity.id
_entity.type
_entity.pdbx_description
1 polymer ?
#
loop_
_entity_poly.entity_id
_entity_poly.type
_entity_poly.pdbx_seq_one_letter_code
_entity_poly.pdbx_strand_id
1 'polypeptide(L)' 'GEHSVRFCAEGETLTLSHAAGDRVMFARGAIAAALWVAGRPPGEYDMRDVLGFNAS' A
#
# COMPACT_ATOMS: atom_id res chain seq x y z
N GLY A 1 -7.60 8.78 -7.66
CA GLY A 1 -6.22 9.31 -7.56
C GLY A 1 -5.34 8.44 -8.43
N GLU A 2 -4.56 9.03 -9.31
CA GLU A 2 -3.74 8.30 -10.28
C GLU A 2 -2.27 8.62 -10.06
N HIS A 3 -1.45 7.58 -9.88
CA HIS A 3 -0.02 7.69 -9.66
C HIS A 3 0.69 6.72 -10.59
N SER A 4 1.77 7.16 -11.22
CA SER A 4 2.61 6.31 -12.06
C SER A 4 4.08 6.55 -11.76
N VAL A 5 4.85 5.47 -11.70
CA VAL A 5 6.30 5.49 -11.63
C VAL A 5 6.82 4.82 -12.89
N ARG A 6 7.75 5.48 -13.56
CA ARG A 6 8.34 4.99 -14.81
C ARG A 6 9.84 4.83 -14.65
N PHE A 7 10.34 3.68 -15.09
CA PHE A 7 11.76 3.39 -15.22
C PHE A 7 12.09 3.38 -16.71
N CYS A 8 12.92 4.32 -17.16
CA CYS A 8 13.31 4.46 -18.56
C CYS A 8 14.76 3.99 -18.74
N ALA A 9 14.97 3.03 -19.62
CA ALA A 9 16.27 2.60 -20.10
C ALA A 9 16.41 2.86 -21.60
N GLU A 10 17.58 2.63 -22.18
CA GLU A 10 17.75 2.76 -23.62
C GLU A 10 16.95 1.67 -24.34
N GLY A 11 15.94 2.06 -25.13
CA GLY A 11 15.09 1.14 -25.89
C GLY A 11 13.96 0.46 -25.11
N GLU A 12 13.86 0.65 -23.79
CA GLU A 12 12.83 0.03 -22.95
C GLU A 12 12.27 0.99 -21.89
N THR A 13 11.00 0.80 -21.56
CA THR A 13 10.34 1.52 -20.47
C THR A 13 9.41 0.62 -19.69
N LEU A 14 9.65 0.51 -18.38
CA LEU A 14 8.75 -0.16 -17.44
C LEU A 14 7.92 0.88 -16.70
N THR A 15 6.60 0.70 -16.64
CA THR A 15 5.70 1.60 -15.90
C THR A 15 4.90 0.81 -14.87
N LEU A 16 4.88 1.31 -13.63
CA LEU A 16 4.03 0.84 -12.54
C LEU A 16 3.00 1.92 -12.23
N SER A 17 1.72 1.57 -12.28
CA SER A 17 0.61 2.53 -12.12
C SER A 17 -0.40 2.07 -11.07
N HIS A 18 -0.92 3.03 -10.31
CA HIS A 18 -2.01 2.86 -9.36
C HIS A 18 -3.12 3.85 -9.69
N ALA A 19 -4.35 3.36 -9.86
CA ALA A 19 -5.54 4.16 -10.07
C ALA A 19 -6.60 3.82 -9.01
N ALA A 20 -6.98 4.84 -8.24
CA ALA A 20 -8.03 4.76 -7.22
C ALA A 20 -9.33 5.37 -7.74
N GLY A 21 -10.33 4.53 -8.02
CA GLY A 21 -11.64 4.94 -8.56
C GLY A 21 -12.65 5.46 -7.54
N ASP A 22 -12.50 5.09 -6.26
CA ASP A 22 -13.36 5.55 -5.16
C ASP A 22 -12.48 5.75 -3.91
N ARG A 23 -12.86 6.65 -3.00
CA ARG A 23 -12.21 6.81 -1.69
C ARG A 23 -12.56 5.69 -0.71
N VAL A 24 -13.67 4.97 -0.91
CA VAL A 24 -14.12 3.88 -0.03
C VAL A 24 -13.05 2.80 0.16
N MET A 25 -12.23 2.53 -0.85
CA MET A 25 -11.12 1.56 -0.74
C MET A 25 -10.09 1.96 0.33
N PHE A 26 -9.79 3.25 0.49
CA PHE A 26 -8.89 3.70 1.56
C PHE A 26 -9.51 3.52 2.94
N ALA A 27 -10.82 3.81 3.08
CA ALA A 27 -11.55 3.60 4.33
C ALA A 27 -11.58 2.12 4.73
N ARG A 28 -11.79 1.20 3.77
CA ARG A 28 -11.71 -0.24 4.01
C ARG A 28 -10.32 -0.67 4.47
N GLY A 29 -9.26 -0.11 3.87
CA GLY A 29 -7.88 -0.34 4.30
C GLY A 29 -7.62 0.12 5.74
N ALA A 30 -8.10 1.31 6.10
CA ALA A 30 -7.98 1.84 7.47
C ALA A 30 -8.73 0.97 8.51
N ILE A 31 -9.93 0.49 8.18
CA ILE A 31 -10.67 -0.44 9.05
C ILE A 31 -9.92 -1.75 9.21
N ALA A 32 -9.36 -2.31 8.13
CA ALA A 32 -8.55 -3.52 8.20
C ALA A 32 -7.32 -3.32 9.10
N ALA A 33 -6.62 -2.19 8.98
CA ALA A 33 -5.49 -1.84 9.84
C ALA A 33 -5.90 -1.71 11.32
N ALA A 34 -7.04 -1.08 11.60
CA ALA A 34 -7.58 -0.95 12.96
C ALA A 34 -7.92 -2.30 13.59
N LEU A 35 -8.51 -3.22 12.82
CA LEU A 35 -8.78 -4.59 13.28
C LEU A 35 -7.48 -5.39 13.47
N TRP A 36 -6.51 -5.21 12.58
CA TRP A 36 -5.22 -5.89 12.63
C TRP A 36 -4.34 -5.46 13.82
N VAL A 37 -4.39 -4.17 14.20
CA VAL A 37 -3.56 -3.63 15.29
C VAL A 37 -4.11 -3.96 16.69
N ALA A 38 -5.37 -4.37 16.78
CA ALA A 38 -6.00 -4.72 18.05
C ALA A 38 -5.23 -5.85 18.75
N GLY A 39 -4.79 -5.59 19.99
CA GLY A 39 -4.04 -6.56 20.80
C GLY A 39 -2.54 -6.67 20.50
N ARG A 40 -2.01 -5.85 19.57
CA ARG A 40 -0.57 -5.77 19.31
C ARG A 40 0.15 -4.85 20.31
N PRO A 41 1.44 -5.07 20.58
CA PRO A 41 2.22 -4.18 21.44
C PRO A 41 2.30 -2.76 20.85
N PRO A 42 2.58 -1.74 21.67
CA PRO A 42 2.84 -0.39 21.17
C PRO A 42 4.01 -0.38 20.18
N GLY A 43 3.86 0.33 19.07
CA GLY A 43 4.87 0.47 18.03
C GLY A 43 4.35 1.30 16.86
N GLU A 44 5.26 1.67 15.96
CA GLU A 44 4.89 2.26 14.67
C GLU A 44 4.71 1.12 13.66
N TYR A 45 3.53 1.08 13.04
CA TYR A 45 3.17 0.09 12.03
C TYR A 45 2.72 0.81 10.76
N ASP A 46 3.06 0.24 9.61
CA ASP A 46 2.57 0.71 8.32
C ASP A 46 1.67 -0.33 7.62
N MET A 47 1.18 -0.02 6.42
CA MET A 47 0.34 -0.95 5.66
C MET A 47 1.10 -2.18 5.15
N ARG A 48 2.44 -2.19 5.13
CA ARG A 48 3.24 -3.37 4.80
C ARG A 48 3.18 -4.38 5.94
N ASP A 49 3.15 -3.94 7.20
CA ASP A 49 2.90 -4.83 8.34
C ASP A 49 1.51 -5.47 8.26
N VAL A 50 0.50 -4.64 7.97
CA VAL A 50 -0.90 -5.08 7.85
C VAL A 50 -1.07 -6.12 6.73
N LEU A 51 -0.36 -5.94 5.62
CA LEU A 51 -0.43 -6.79 4.43
C LEU A 51 0.59 -7.95 4.43
N GLY A 52 1.49 -8.01 5.41
CA GLY A 52 2.52 -9.06 5.49
C GLY A 52 3.62 -8.95 4.43
N PHE A 53 3.95 -7.74 3.98
CA PHE A 53 4.99 -7.49 2.98
C PHE A 53 6.38 -7.21 3.56
N ASN A 54 6.52 -7.24 4.88
CA ASN A 54 7.82 -7.17 5.52
C ASN A 54 8.50 -8.53 5.40
N ALA A 55 9.69 -8.54 4.76
CA ALA A 55 10.50 -9.74 4.60
C ALA A 55 10.87 -10.32 5.97
N SER A 56 10.80 -11.66 6.07
CA SER A 56 11.24 -12.43 7.25
C SER A 56 12.77 -12.47 7.36
#